data_AF-A0A536UNV7-F1
#
_entry.id   AF-A0A536UNV7-F1
#
_cell.length_a   1.000
_cell.length_b   1.000
_cell.length_c   1.000
_cell.angle_alpha   90.00
_cell.angle_beta   90.00
_cell.angle_gamma   90.00
#
_symmetry.space_group_name_H-M   'P 1'
#
loop_
_entity.id
_entity.type
_entity.pdbx_description
1 polymer ?
#
loop_
_entity_poly.entity_id
_entity_poly.type
_entity_poly.pdbx_seq_one_letter_code
_entity_poly.pdbx_strand_id
1 'polypeptide(L)' 'MLDEDSSLMARRDALALALPAAINMLWKCRAADVPPGHLDDYVALGWMRWAAGRLIITPQGAAVRDTVIAREQ' A
#
# COMPACT_ATOMS: atom_id res chain seq x y z
N MET A 1 -12.85 -11.30 -22.93
CA MET A 1 -12.73 -11.41 -21.46
C MET A 1 -11.25 -11.52 -21.12
N LEU A 2 -10.50 -10.44 -21.35
CA LEU A 2 -9.08 -10.29 -20.96
C LEU A 2 -8.84 -8.90 -20.33
N ASP A 3 -9.92 -8.22 -19.93
CA ASP A 3 -9.91 -6.81 -19.52
C ASP A 3 -9.75 -6.66 -18.00
N GLU A 4 -10.07 -7.69 -17.22
CA GLU A 4 -9.94 -7.68 -15.76
C GLU A 4 -8.49 -7.67 -15.29
N ASP A 5 -7.60 -8.45 -15.91
CA ASP A 5 -6.17 -8.49 -15.55
C ASP A 5 -5.46 -7.15 -15.84
N SER A 6 -5.82 -6.48 -16.93
CA SER A 6 -5.25 -5.17 -17.27
C SER A 6 -5.71 -4.08 -16.30
N SER A 7 -6.98 -4.12 -15.88
CA SER A 7 -7.54 -3.24 -14.84
C SER A 7 -6.86 -3.46 -13.48
N LEU A 8 -6.61 -4.71 -13.11
CA LEU A 8 -5.91 -5.05 -11.86
C LEU A 8 -4.44 -4.59 -11.89
N MET A 9 -3.75 -4.72 -13.02
CA MET A 9 -2.40 -4.19 -13.19
C MET A 9 -2.36 -2.66 -13.10
N ALA A 10 -3.26 -1.96 -13.79
CA ALA A 10 -3.36 -0.50 -13.73
C ALA A 10 -3.69 -0.01 -12.32
N ARG A 11 -4.60 -0.72 -11.62
CA ARG A 11 -4.94 -0.44 -10.21
C ARG A 11 -3.74 -0.68 -9.31
N ARG A 12 -2.98 -1.75 -9.52
CA ARG A 12 -1.76 -2.07 -8.76
C ARG A 12 -0.69 -1.00 -8.94
N ASP A 13 -0.47 -0.54 -10.17
CA ASP A 13 0.53 0.49 -10.46
C ASP A 13 0.14 1.85 -9.85
N ALA A 14 -1.15 2.20 -9.90
CA ALA A 14 -1.67 3.39 -9.23
C ALA A 14 -1.56 3.29 -7.68
N LEU A 15 -1.83 2.11 -7.10
CA LEU A 15 -1.70 1.86 -5.66
C LEU A 15 -0.23 1.85 -5.21
N ALA A 16 0.66 1.33 -6.05
CA ALA A 16 2.09 1.38 -5.80
C ALA A 16 2.53 2.86 -5.74
N LEU A 17 2.18 3.67 -6.75
CA LEU A 17 2.52 5.10 -6.78
C LEU A 17 2.06 5.87 -5.52
N ALA A 18 0.88 5.53 -4.98
CA ALA A 18 0.33 6.17 -3.80
C ALA A 18 0.91 5.66 -2.46
N LEU A 19 1.60 4.52 -2.43
CA LEU A 19 2.00 3.82 -1.21
C LEU A 19 3.02 4.60 -0.34
N PRO A 20 4.05 5.26 -0.88
CA PRO A 20 4.97 6.06 -0.07
C PRO A 20 4.30 7.25 0.60
N ALA A 21 3.36 7.91 -0.10
CA ALA A 21 2.56 8.99 0.47
C ALA A 21 1.68 8.49 1.62
N ALA A 22 1.03 7.33 1.45
CA ALA A 22 0.23 6.69 2.50
C ALA A 22 1.08 6.30 3.73
N ILE A 23 2.29 5.76 3.52
CA ILE A 23 3.21 5.41 4.62
C ILE A 23 3.71 6.68 5.33
N ASN A 24 4.03 7.74 4.58
CA ASN A 24 4.43 9.03 5.14
C ASN A 24 3.29 9.68 5.95
N MET A 25 2.04 9.54 5.51
CA MET A 25 0.86 9.97 6.27
C MET A 25 0.69 9.14 7.55
N LEU A 26 0.69 7.81 7.45
CA LEU A 26 0.62 6.88 8.59
C LEU A 26 1.72 7.13 9.63
N TRP A 27 2.93 7.46 9.19
CA TRP A 27 4.09 7.73 10.05
C TRP A 27 4.06 9.15 10.65
N LYS A 28 3.44 10.14 9.99
CA LYS A 28 3.34 11.52 10.50
C LYS A 28 2.16 11.74 11.43
N CYS A 29 1.03 11.08 11.23
CA CYS A 29 -0.10 11.02 12.17
C CYS A 29 -1.28 10.24 11.55
N ARG A 30 -2.08 9.58 12.41
CA ARG A 30 -3.51 9.25 12.18
C ARG A 30 -3.81 8.10 11.20
N ALA A 31 -3.93 6.90 11.75
CA ALA A 31 -4.74 5.83 11.15
C ALA A 31 -6.19 6.27 10.82
N ALA A 32 -6.67 7.36 11.41
CA ALA A 32 -7.98 7.96 11.14
C ALA A 32 -8.08 8.71 9.79
N ASP A 33 -6.96 9.07 9.18
CA ASP A 33 -6.94 9.76 7.88
C ASP A 33 -6.78 8.76 6.70
N VAL A 34 -6.62 7.46 6.99
CA VAL A 34 -6.57 6.42 5.97
C VAL A 34 -7.99 6.16 5.47
N PRO A 35 -8.25 6.25 4.15
CA PRO A 35 -9.58 5.99 3.62
C PRO A 35 -10.07 4.58 4.00
N PRO A 36 -11.37 4.43 4.30
CA PRO A 36 -11.93 3.13 4.65
C PRO A 36 -11.65 2.10 3.54
N GLY A 37 -11.32 0.87 3.93
CA GLY A 37 -11.00 -0.26 3.04
C GLY A 37 -9.54 -0.35 2.57
N HIS A 38 -8.75 0.74 2.62
CA HIS A 38 -7.36 0.67 2.15
C HIS A 38 -6.46 -0.16 3.07
N LEU A 39 -6.69 -0.13 4.39
CA LEU A 39 -5.94 -0.98 5.33
C LEU A 39 -6.22 -2.47 5.07
N ASP A 40 -7.48 -2.83 4.82
CA ASP A 40 -7.88 -4.19 4.51
C ASP A 40 -7.25 -4.65 3.19
N ASP A 41 -7.23 -3.78 2.17
CA ASP A 41 -6.56 -4.06 0.90
C ASP A 41 -5.04 -4.25 1.06
N TYR A 42 -4.35 -3.42 1.86
CA TYR A 42 -2.93 -3.58 2.12
C TYR A 42 -2.60 -4.87 2.89
N VAL A 43 -3.51 -5.31 3.76
CA VAL A 43 -3.41 -6.60 4.45
C VAL A 43 -3.67 -7.76 3.47
N ALA A 44 -4.70 -7.66 2.61
CA ALA A 44 -5.01 -8.66 1.59
C ALA A 44 -3.88 -8.82 0.55
N LEU A 45 -3.20 -7.73 0.20
CA LEU A 45 -2.03 -7.72 -0.69
C LEU A 45 -0.74 -8.24 -0.01
N GLY A 46 -0.77 -8.50 1.30
CA GLY A 46 0.38 -8.98 2.07
C GLY A 46 1.45 -7.91 2.31
N TRP A 47 1.16 -6.63 2.06
CA TRP A 47 2.10 -5.52 2.23
C TRP A 47 2.13 -5.00 3.65
N MET A 48 1.04 -5.20 4.39
CA MET A 48 0.93 -4.96 5.82
C MET A 48 0.34 -6.18 6.52
N ARG A 49 0.60 -6.30 7.82
CA ARG A 49 -0.03 -7.33 8.64
C ARG A 49 -0.35 -6.82 10.03
N TRP A 50 -1.42 -7.36 10.60
CA TRP A 50 -1.70 -7.20 12.02
C TRP A 50 -0.79 -8.12 12.85
N ALA A 51 -0.13 -7.56 13.85
CA ALA A 51 0.69 -8.27 14.82
C ALA A 51 0.53 -7.61 16.19
N ALA A 52 0.06 -8.38 17.18
CA ALA A 52 -0.17 -7.91 18.55
C ALA A 52 -0.97 -6.59 18.65
N GLY A 53 -2.01 -6.44 17.82
CA GLY A 53 -2.86 -5.24 17.79
C GLY A 53 -2.22 -4.02 17.12
N ARG A 54 -1.06 -4.19 16.47
CA ARG A 54 -0.39 -3.15 15.70
C ARG A 54 -0.31 -3.54 14.24
N LEU A 55 -0.43 -2.56 13.36
CA LEU A 55 -0.23 -2.75 11.94
C LEU A 55 1.26 -2.58 11.63
N ILE A 56 1.88 -3.61 11.04
CA ILE A 56 3.32 -3.62 10.72
C ILE A 56 3.47 -3.80 9.21
N ILE A 57 4.42 -3.07 8.61
CA ILE A 57 4.78 -3.26 7.21
C ILE A 57 5.57 -4.55 7.02
N THR A 58 5.26 -5.33 5.98
CA THR A 58 6.01 -6.53 5.65
C THR A 58 7.24 -6.20 4.79
N PRO A 59 8.22 -7.10 4.66
CA PRO A 59 9.33 -6.93 3.72
C PRO A 59 8.86 -6.68 2.28
N GLN A 60 7.75 -7.32 1.88
CA GLN A 60 7.14 -7.11 0.56
C GLN A 60 6.58 -5.68 0.42
N GLY A 61 5.85 -5.19 1.42
CA GLY A 61 5.34 -3.81 1.40
C GLY A 61 6.46 -2.77 1.40
N ALA A 62 7.56 -3.03 2.11
CA ALA A 62 8.74 -2.17 2.11
C ALA A 62 9.42 -2.11 0.74
N ALA A 63 9.57 -3.26 0.06
CA ALA A 63 10.14 -3.29 -1.29
C ALA A 63 9.29 -2.51 -2.32
N VAL A 64 7.96 -2.61 -2.23
CA VAL A 64 7.06 -1.83 -3.09
C VAL A 64 7.20 -0.33 -2.79
N ARG A 65 7.24 0.07 -1.51
CA ARG A 65 7.47 1.47 -1.11
C ARG A 65 8.77 2.01 -1.71
N ASP A 66 9.87 1.29 -1.55
CA ASP A 66 11.20 1.74 -1.97
C ASP A 66 11.28 1.86 -3.51
N THR A 67 10.66 0.91 -4.22
CA THR A 67 10.54 0.97 -5.69
C THR A 67 9.80 2.21 -6.16
N VAL A 68 8.77 2.62 -5.44
CA VAL A 68 7.95 3.78 -5.82
C VAL A 68 8.69 5.08 -5.53
N ILE A 69 9.34 5.19 -4.37
CA ILE A 69 10.17 6.36 -4.04
C ILE A 69 11.27 6.55 -5.07
N ALA A 70 11.92 5.47 -5.51
CA ALA A 70 12.97 5.52 -6.52
C ALA A 70 12.49 5.92 -7.92
N ARG A 71 11.19 5.87 -8.21
CA ARG A 71 10.59 6.27 -9.49
C ARG A 71 10.11 7.72 -9.50
N GLU A 72 9.87 8.30 -8.33
CA GLU A 72 9.45 9.70 -8.18
C GLU A 72 10.62 10.66 -7.90
N GLN A 73 11.86 10.16 -7.94
CA GLN A 73 13.12 10.92 -7.88
C GLN A 73 13.71 11.07 -9.28
#